data_AF-A0A7S2F7L0-F1
#
_entry.id   AF-A0A7S2F7L0-F1
#
_cell.length_a   1.000
_cell.length_b   1.000
_cell.length_c   1.000
_cell.angle_alpha   90.00
_cell.angle_beta   90.00
_cell.angle_gamma   90.00
#
_symmetry.space_group_name_H-M   'P 1'
#
loop_
_entity.id
_entity.type
_entity.pdbx_description
1 polymer ?
#
loop_
_entity_poly.entity_id
_entity_poly.type
_entity_poly.pdbx_seq_one_letter_code
_entity_poly.pdbx_strand_id
1 'polypeptide(L)'
;RLKLRRSTKPLFMGEYGADAFNAYRKSEDQDAQAHATKVLTEEIMKRSSVRGGALLGGFLFEFGDEWWKDGRGSKSIHDVGGIAPGGGPFPDKTFNEEWR
;
A
#
# COMPACT_ATOMS: atom_id res chain seq x y z
N ARG A 1 -12.48 29.24 -16.02
CA ARG A 1 -12.52 27.97 -15.26
C ARG A 1 -11.84 26.88 -16.09
N LEU A 2 -10.54 26.64 -15.91
CA LEU A 2 -9.87 25.50 -16.55
C LEU A 2 -10.34 24.21 -15.86
N LYS A 3 -11.15 23.40 -16.55
CA LYS A 3 -11.41 22.01 -16.16
C LYS A 3 -10.13 21.22 -16.44
N LEU A 4 -9.31 21.00 -15.40
CA LEU A 4 -8.26 19.99 -15.44
C LEU A 4 -8.92 18.61 -15.57
N ARG A 5 -9.21 18.16 -16.79
CA ARG A 5 -9.49 16.75 -17.05
C ARG A 5 -8.13 16.06 -17.13
N ARG A 6 -7.62 15.61 -15.98
CA ARG A 6 -6.22 15.14 -15.80
C ARG A 6 -5.82 13.97 -16.71
N SER A 7 -6.75 13.17 -17.22
CA SER A 7 -6.55 12.24 -18.34
C SER A 7 -7.89 11.62 -18.76
N THR A 8 -8.00 11.10 -19.98
CA THR A 8 -9.10 10.21 -20.41
C THR A 8 -8.67 8.76 -20.57
N LYS A 9 -7.38 8.47 -20.36
CA LYS A 9 -6.85 7.11 -20.44
C LYS A 9 -7.32 6.31 -19.21
N PRO A 10 -7.58 5.01 -19.35
CA PRO A 10 -7.76 4.13 -18.20
C PRO A 10 -6.54 4.19 -17.27
N LEU A 11 -6.78 4.04 -15.98
CA LEU A 11 -5.76 4.04 -14.93
C LEU A 11 -5.61 2.63 -14.37
N PHE A 12 -4.38 2.18 -14.21
CA PHE A 12 -4.06 0.94 -13.49
C PHE A 12 -3.34 1.31 -12.20
N MET A 13 -3.78 0.76 -11.07
CA MET A 13 -3.11 1.00 -9.80
C MET A 13 -1.88 0.09 -9.70
N GLY A 14 -0.72 0.61 -10.06
CA GLY A 14 0.52 -0.16 -10.14
C GLY A 14 0.87 -0.87 -8.83
N GLU A 15 0.58 -0.22 -7.70
CA GLU A 15 0.85 -0.72 -6.36
C GLU A 15 -0.24 -0.19 -5.40
N TYR A 16 -0.75 -1.06 -4.52
CA TYR A 16 -1.58 -0.65 -3.38
C TYR A 16 -1.47 -1.69 -2.26
N GLY A 17 -1.72 -1.27 -1.03
CA GLY A 17 -1.60 -2.11 0.16
C GLY A 17 -1.26 -1.28 1.39
N ALA A 18 -0.90 -1.96 2.46
CA ALA A 18 -0.38 -1.39 3.70
C ALA A 18 0.64 -2.37 4.28
N ASP A 19 1.58 -1.88 5.08
CA ASP A 19 2.46 -2.76 5.86
C ASP A 19 1.70 -3.33 7.07
N ALA A 20 2.17 -4.49 7.54
CA ALA A 20 1.63 -5.26 8.65
C ALA A 20 2.28 -4.90 9.99
N PHE A 21 2.99 -3.77 10.13
CA PHE A 21 3.56 -3.36 11.41
C PHE A 21 2.97 -2.05 11.91
N ASN A 22 2.61 -2.02 13.19
CA ASN A 22 2.07 -0.83 13.82
C ASN A 22 3.11 -0.23 14.76
N ALA A 23 3.75 0.86 14.34
CA ALA A 23 4.78 1.59 15.08
C ALA A 23 4.28 2.18 16.40
N TYR A 24 2.98 2.46 16.55
CA TYR A 24 2.42 2.87 17.85
C TYR A 24 2.35 1.71 18.84
N ARG A 25 1.98 0.51 18.38
CA ARG A 25 1.89 -0.71 19.20
C ARG A 25 3.23 -1.44 19.31
N LYS A 26 4.15 -1.17 18.39
CA LYS A 26 5.43 -1.85 18.20
C LYS A 26 5.26 -3.36 18.02
N SER A 27 4.26 -3.75 17.22
CA SER A 27 3.94 -5.15 16.95
C SER A 27 3.35 -5.30 15.56
N GLU A 28 3.39 -6.53 15.05
CA GLU A 28 2.66 -6.93 13.86
C GLU A 28 1.14 -6.73 14.06
N ASP A 29 0.45 -6.32 12.98
CA ASP A 29 -0.95 -5.89 12.92
C ASP A 29 -1.55 -6.25 11.54
N GLN A 30 -1.57 -7.56 11.24
CA GLN A 30 -2.12 -8.11 9.99
C GLN A 30 -3.61 -7.76 9.79
N ASP A 31 -4.37 -7.54 10.87
CA ASP A 31 -5.77 -7.11 10.80
C ASP A 31 -5.89 -5.71 10.18
N ALA A 32 -5.01 -4.78 10.56
CA ALA A 32 -5.00 -3.43 9.98
C ALA A 32 -4.57 -3.46 8.50
N GLN A 33 -3.57 -4.26 8.15
CA GLN A 33 -3.15 -4.50 6.77
C GLN A 33 -4.32 -5.06 5.93
N ALA A 34 -4.97 -6.13 6.40
CA ALA A 34 -6.09 -6.76 5.71
C ALA A 34 -7.26 -5.79 5.54
N HIS A 35 -7.54 -4.98 6.57
CA HIS A 35 -8.57 -3.94 6.50
C HIS A 35 -8.26 -2.90 5.40
N ALA A 36 -7.06 -2.32 5.40
CA ALA A 36 -6.65 -1.32 4.42
C ALA A 36 -6.69 -1.89 2.99
N THR A 37 -6.11 -3.07 2.79
CA THR A 37 -6.12 -3.80 1.52
C THR A 37 -7.53 -4.06 1.02
N LYS A 38 -8.44 -4.52 1.88
CA LYS A 38 -9.84 -4.74 1.52
C LYS A 38 -10.51 -3.44 1.06
N VAL A 39 -10.40 -2.37 1.83
CA VAL A 39 -11.03 -1.07 1.51
C VAL A 39 -10.49 -0.51 0.20
N LEU A 40 -9.17 -0.57 -0.03
CA LEU A 40 -8.55 -0.14 -1.28
C LEU A 40 -9.04 -0.99 -2.47
N THR A 41 -9.11 -2.31 -2.30
CA THR A 41 -9.62 -3.23 -3.32
C THR A 41 -11.07 -2.93 -3.67
N GLU A 42 -11.92 -2.72 -2.66
CA GLU A 42 -13.34 -2.37 -2.85
C GLU A 42 -13.49 -1.04 -3.61
N GLU A 43 -12.67 -0.03 -3.32
CA GLU A 43 -12.66 1.23 -4.07
C GLU A 43 -12.17 1.06 -5.51
N ILE A 44 -11.16 0.21 -5.75
CA ILE A 44 -10.71 -0.13 -7.10
C ILE A 44 -11.86 -0.78 -7.88
N MET A 45 -12.53 -1.76 -7.29
CA MET A 45 -13.63 -2.49 -7.91
C MET A 45 -14.85 -1.60 -8.17
N LYS A 46 -15.18 -0.70 -7.25
CA LYS A 46 -16.26 0.28 -7.40
C LYS A 46 -16.02 1.23 -8.58
N ARG A 47 -14.76 1.59 -8.84
CA ARG A 47 -14.34 2.49 -9.92
C ARG A 47 -13.84 1.73 -11.17
N SER A 48 -14.15 0.44 -11.27
CA SER A 48 -13.72 -0.40 -12.37
C SER A 48 -14.27 0.08 -13.72
N SER A 49 -13.45 -0.04 -14.78
CA SER A 49 -13.81 0.30 -16.15
C SER A 49 -14.98 -0.52 -16.68
N VAL A 50 -15.17 -1.76 -16.21
CA VAL A 50 -16.32 -2.61 -16.57
C VAL A 50 -17.64 -2.06 -16.00
N ARG A 51 -17.57 -1.17 -15.01
CA ARG A 51 -18.71 -0.48 -14.38
C ARG A 51 -18.83 0.99 -14.82
N GLY A 52 -18.09 1.40 -15.87
CA GLY A 52 -18.05 2.78 -16.36
C GLY A 52 -17.12 3.71 -15.58
N GLY A 53 -16.29 3.17 -14.69
CA GLY A 53 -15.22 3.93 -14.03
C GLY A 53 -13.93 4.00 -14.85
N ALA A 54 -12.85 4.48 -14.24
CA ALA A 54 -11.57 4.69 -14.92
C ALA A 54 -10.52 3.62 -14.60
N LEU A 55 -10.73 2.76 -13.60
CA LEU A 55 -9.72 1.82 -13.12
C LEU A 55 -9.78 0.48 -13.86
N LEU A 56 -8.63 0.02 -14.36
CA LEU A 56 -8.48 -1.32 -14.94
C LEU A 56 -8.32 -2.42 -13.87
N GLY A 57 -7.87 -2.05 -12.68
CA GLY A 57 -7.50 -2.96 -11.59
C GLY A 57 -6.31 -2.41 -10.82
N GLY A 58 -5.63 -3.28 -10.08
CA GLY A 58 -4.36 -2.97 -9.46
C GLY A 58 -3.58 -4.21 -9.01
N PHE A 59 -2.31 -4.03 -8.69
CA PHE A 59 -1.49 -5.04 -8.02
C PHE A 59 -1.37 -4.76 -6.53
N LEU A 60 -1.67 -5.78 -5.73
CA LEU A 60 -1.34 -5.78 -4.31
C LEU A 60 0.18 -5.75 -4.19
N PHE A 61 0.71 -4.71 -3.56
CA PHE A 61 2.13 -4.57 -3.28
C PHE A 61 2.36 -4.77 -1.78
N GLU A 62 2.94 -5.88 -1.35
CA GLU A 62 3.53 -6.96 -2.17
C GLU A 62 3.16 -8.35 -1.68
N PHE A 63 3.64 -9.38 -2.39
CA PHE A 63 3.29 -10.78 -2.11
C PHE A 63 4.17 -11.40 -1.02
N GLY A 64 5.36 -10.87 -0.79
CA GLY A 64 6.25 -11.34 0.27
C GLY A 64 7.25 -10.27 0.66
N ASP A 65 7.65 -10.28 1.92
CA ASP A 65 8.40 -9.20 2.56
C ASP A 65 9.78 -8.92 1.93
N GLU A 66 10.14 -7.65 1.91
CA GLU A 66 11.41 -7.13 1.42
C GLU A 66 12.41 -6.82 2.56
N TRP A 67 12.89 -7.84 3.29
CA TRP A 67 13.88 -7.70 4.39
C TRP A 67 15.24 -7.08 4.00
N TRP A 68 15.40 -6.68 2.74
CA TRP A 68 16.60 -6.04 2.23
C TRP A 68 16.44 -4.52 2.09
N LYS A 69 15.21 -3.98 2.21
CA LYS A 69 14.92 -2.56 1.98
C LYS A 69 15.46 -1.66 3.06
N ASP A 70 15.56 -2.12 4.31
CA ASP A 70 16.43 -1.45 5.26
C ASP A 70 17.89 -1.80 4.96
N GLY A 71 18.60 -0.86 4.32
CA GLY A 71 20.02 -1.02 4.04
C GLY A 71 20.91 -1.17 5.30
N ARG A 72 20.36 -0.91 6.50
CA ARG A 72 21.02 -1.13 7.80
C ARG A 72 20.45 -2.34 8.56
N GLY A 73 19.37 -2.95 8.06
CA GLY A 73 18.71 -4.11 8.64
C GLY A 73 19.39 -5.43 8.30
N SER A 74 18.89 -6.48 8.94
CA SER A 74 19.28 -7.86 8.76
C SER A 74 18.47 -8.49 7.64
N LYS A 75 19.14 -9.18 6.71
CA LYS A 75 18.48 -9.91 5.62
C LYS A 75 17.88 -11.25 6.07
N SER A 76 17.72 -11.48 7.37
CA SER A 76 17.38 -12.79 7.93
C SER A 76 16.37 -12.72 9.08
N ILE A 77 15.95 -11.53 9.47
CA ILE A 77 14.88 -11.28 10.42
C ILE A 77 14.09 -10.07 9.95
N HIS A 78 12.90 -9.85 10.50
CA HIS A 78 12.20 -8.59 10.31
C HIS A 78 12.73 -7.54 11.29
N ASP A 79 13.31 -6.47 10.78
CA ASP A 79 13.67 -5.27 11.52
C ASP A 79 12.58 -4.21 11.42
N VAL A 80 12.57 -3.29 12.37
CA VAL A 80 11.68 -2.11 12.34
C VAL A 80 12.47 -0.97 11.70
N GLY A 81 12.17 -0.67 10.44
CA GLY A 81 12.96 0.27 9.65
C GLY A 81 12.51 0.39 8.20
N GLY A 82 13.41 0.90 7.35
CA GLY A 82 13.09 1.14 5.93
C GLY A 82 12.03 2.23 5.73
N ILE A 83 12.27 3.43 6.27
CA ILE A 83 11.30 4.54 6.13
C ILE A 83 11.31 5.09 4.70
N ALA A 84 10.15 5.10 4.04
CA ALA A 84 9.93 5.77 2.78
C ALA A 84 9.28 7.17 2.94
N PRO A 85 9.45 8.09 1.98
CA PRO A 85 8.70 9.35 1.95
C PRO A 85 7.22 9.11 1.63
N GLY A 86 6.32 9.98 2.11
CA GLY A 86 4.89 9.93 1.76
C GLY A 86 3.92 9.71 2.92
N GLY A 87 4.42 9.65 4.15
CA GLY A 87 3.59 9.63 5.36
C GLY A 87 2.92 8.29 5.66
N GLY A 88 3.46 7.18 5.14
CA GLY A 88 3.12 5.80 5.50
C GLY A 88 1.69 5.34 5.19
N PRO A 89 1.45 4.03 5.27
CA PRO A 89 0.12 3.46 5.10
C PRO A 89 -0.73 3.60 6.36
N PHE A 90 -2.00 3.18 6.25
CA PHE A 90 -2.86 2.94 7.40
C PHE A 90 -2.27 1.81 8.26
N PRO A 91 -2.36 1.86 9.60
CA PRO A 91 -3.10 2.84 10.39
C PRO A 91 -2.27 4.00 10.93
N ASP A 92 -0.96 3.83 11.02
CA ASP A 92 -0.07 4.64 11.86
C ASP A 92 0.75 5.68 11.09
N LYS A 93 0.64 5.68 9.76
CA LYS A 93 1.33 6.62 8.88
C LYS A 93 2.86 6.50 8.93
N THR A 94 3.35 5.29 9.22
CA THR A 94 4.78 4.96 9.24
C THR A 94 5.03 3.81 8.28
N PHE A 95 6.00 3.95 7.38
CA PHE A 95 6.42 2.82 6.56
C PHE A 95 7.31 1.88 7.37
N ASN A 96 7.02 0.60 7.35
CA ASN A 96 7.91 -0.45 7.82
C ASN A 96 8.18 -1.42 6.65
N GLU A 97 9.22 -1.15 5.86
CA GLU A 97 9.39 -1.78 4.54
C GLU A 97 9.70 -3.29 4.57
N GLU A 98 9.98 -3.85 5.74
CA GLU A 98 10.21 -5.29 5.93
C GLU A 98 8.97 -6.07 6.39
N TRP A 99 7.82 -5.41 6.49
CA TRP A 99 6.58 -5.98 7.02
C TRP A 99 5.42 -5.76 6.05
N ARG A 100 5.46 -6.30 4.83
CA ARG A 100 4.57 -5.89 3.74
C ARG A 100 3.26 -6.65 3.60
#